data_AF-A0AAV6AS50-F1
#
_entry.id   AF-A0AAV6AS50-F1
#
_cell.length_a   1.000
_cell.length_b   1.000
_cell.length_c   1.000
_cell.angle_alpha   90.00
_cell.angle_beta   90.00
_cell.angle_gamma   90.00
#
_symmetry.space_group_name_H-M   'P 1'
#
loop_
_entity.id
_entity.type
_entity.pdbx_description
1 polymer ?
#
loop_
_entity_poly.entity_id
_entity_poly.type
_entity_poly.pdbx_seq_one_letter_code
_entity_poly.pdbx_strand_id
1 'polypeptide(L)'
;QVAHLFNALHPAVLRLIQFTAEAALRARIPISVCGEIAGDPRYTALLLGLGVRELSMAWPALPRVKQRIRSLDLMAATRRARMIMDQSDSGRIAALLDDFNTLA
;
A
#
# COMPACT_ATOMS: atom_id res chain seq x y z
N GLN A 1 -21.72 3.62 17.44
CA GLN A 1 -20.37 4.10 17.06
C GLN A 1 -19.77 3.12 16.06
N VAL A 2 -19.37 3.57 14.87
CA VAL A 2 -19.01 2.71 13.70
C VAL A 2 -17.52 2.67 13.38
N ALA A 3 -16.66 3.30 14.19
CA ALA A 3 -15.23 3.44 13.93
C ALA A 3 -14.49 2.10 13.74
N HIS A 4 -14.96 1.02 14.36
CA HIS A 4 -14.38 -0.32 14.20
C HIS A 4 -14.56 -0.91 12.78
N LEU A 5 -15.47 -0.36 11.97
CA LEU A 5 -15.63 -0.72 10.55
C LEU A 5 -14.57 -0.04 9.66
N PHE A 6 -13.87 0.99 10.17
CA PHE A 6 -12.80 1.64 9.42
C PHE A 6 -11.57 0.75 9.43
N ASN A 7 -11.38 0.02 8.33
CA ASN A 7 -10.21 -0.82 8.12
C ASN A 7 -9.56 -0.50 6.76
N ALA A 8 -8.42 0.18 6.80
CA ALA A 8 -7.64 0.51 5.60
C ALA A 8 -7.14 -0.74 4.84
N LEU A 9 -7.02 -1.88 5.52
CA LEU A 9 -6.65 -3.17 4.95
C LEU A 9 -7.83 -4.02 4.52
N HIS A 10 -9.05 -3.46 4.53
CA HIS A 10 -10.19 -4.18 4.02
C HIS A 10 -9.96 -4.52 2.53
N PRO A 11 -10.12 -5.79 2.10
CA PRO A 11 -9.79 -6.22 0.75
C PRO A 11 -10.50 -5.40 -0.34
N ALA A 12 -11.73 -4.94 -0.10
CA ALA A 12 -12.45 -4.10 -1.05
C ALA A 12 -11.74 -2.74 -1.29
N VAL A 13 -11.16 -2.13 -0.25
CA VAL A 13 -10.42 -0.87 -0.36
C VAL A 13 -9.13 -1.09 -1.14
N LEU A 14 -8.38 -2.15 -0.82
CA LEU A 14 -7.14 -2.48 -1.53
C LEU A 14 -7.40 -2.82 -3.00
N ARG A 15 -8.49 -3.54 -3.31
CA ARG A 15 -8.90 -3.84 -4.68
C ARG A 15 -9.29 -2.58 -5.45
N LEU A 16 -9.97 -1.63 -4.80
CA LEU A 16 -10.28 -0.34 -5.40
C LEU A 16 -9.01 0.45 -5.75
N ILE A 17 -8.02 0.47 -4.84
CA ILE A 17 -6.72 1.11 -5.09
C ILE A 17 -6.01 0.44 -6.26
N GLN A 18 -5.93 -0.89 -6.26
CA GLN A 18 -5.31 -1.67 -7.34
C GLN A 18 -5.97 -1.37 -8.69
N PHE A 19 -7.30 -1.50 -8.75
CA PHE A 19 -8.07 -1.25 -9.97
C PHE A 19 -7.83 0.17 -10.52
N THR A 20 -7.81 1.17 -9.63
CA THR A 20 -7.55 2.56 -9.99
C THR A 20 -6.12 2.75 -10.52
N ALA A 21 -5.13 2.16 -9.85
CA ALA A 21 -3.73 2.22 -10.28
C ALA A 21 -3.51 1.55 -11.64
N GLU A 22 -4.11 0.38 -11.86
CA GLU A 22 -4.01 -0.33 -13.13
C GLU A 22 -4.71 0.44 -14.27
N ALA A 23 -5.88 1.00 -14.02
CA ALA A 23 -6.59 1.85 -14.99
C ALA A 23 -5.77 3.09 -15.37
N ALA A 24 -5.22 3.78 -14.37
CA ALA A 24 -4.37 4.95 -14.57
C ALA A 24 -3.11 4.61 -15.35
N LEU A 25 -2.45 3.50 -15.03
CA LEU A 25 -1.28 3.02 -15.76
C LEU A 25 -1.59 2.74 -17.24
N ARG A 26 -2.71 2.06 -17.53
CA ARG A 26 -3.16 1.80 -18.91
C ARG A 26 -3.43 3.09 -19.69
N ALA A 27 -3.99 4.09 -19.01
CA ALA A 27 -4.28 5.40 -19.59
C ALA A 27 -3.06 6.35 -19.61
N ARG A 28 -1.93 5.97 -19.00
CA ARG A 28 -0.75 6.82 -18.77
C ARG A 28 -1.08 8.10 -18.00
N ILE A 29 -2.03 8.01 -17.06
CA ILE A 29 -2.43 9.10 -16.18
C ILE A 29 -1.71 8.89 -14.83
N PRO A 30 -1.06 9.91 -14.26
CA PRO A 30 -0.48 9.79 -12.93
C PRO A 30 -1.57 9.67 -11.87
N ILE A 31 -1.29 8.89 -10.82
CA ILE A 31 -2.14 8.81 -9.63
C ILE A 31 -1.30 9.01 -8.37
N SER A 32 -1.91 9.70 -7.42
CA SER A 32 -1.33 9.98 -6.11
C SER A 32 -2.26 9.47 -5.02
N VAL A 33 -1.67 8.92 -3.95
CA VAL A 33 -2.39 8.57 -2.73
C VAL A 33 -2.04 9.58 -1.64
N CYS A 34 -3.06 10.18 -1.04
CA CYS A 34 -2.95 11.06 0.10
C CYS A 34 -3.65 10.46 1.33
N GLY A 35 -3.52 11.15 2.47
CA GLY A 35 -4.07 10.72 3.75
C GLY A 35 -3.08 9.88 4.55
N GLU A 36 -3.50 9.45 5.74
CA GLU A 36 -2.62 8.84 6.74
C GLU A 36 -1.89 7.58 6.22
N ILE A 37 -2.55 6.78 5.38
CA ILE A 37 -1.95 5.55 4.81
C ILE A 37 -0.72 5.84 3.94
N ALA A 38 -0.68 6.99 3.27
CA ALA A 38 0.46 7.39 2.44
C ALA A 38 1.69 7.79 3.27
N GLY A 39 1.46 8.28 4.49
CA GLY A 39 2.49 8.68 5.44
C GLY A 39 3.01 7.56 6.33
N ASP A 40 2.40 6.38 6.29
CA ASP A 40 2.77 5.26 7.15
C ASP A 40 3.71 4.27 6.41
N PRO A 41 4.96 4.10 6.89
CA PRO A 41 5.93 3.16 6.31
C PRO A 41 5.42 1.71 6.19
N ARG A 42 4.50 1.28 7.05
CA ARG A 42 3.92 -0.06 7.05
C ARG A 42 3.22 -0.38 5.74
N TYR A 43 2.55 0.58 5.13
CA TYR A 43 1.78 0.38 3.89
C TYR A 43 2.55 0.79 2.63
N THR A 44 3.69 1.48 2.78
CA THR A 44 4.47 2.00 1.66
C THR A 44 4.76 0.92 0.62
N ALA A 45 5.26 -0.23 1.06
CA ALA A 45 5.64 -1.30 0.16
C ALA A 45 4.44 -1.94 -0.56
N LEU A 46 3.29 -2.03 0.12
CA LEU A 46 2.03 -2.49 -0.48
C LEU A 46 1.55 -1.50 -1.55
N LEU A 47 1.45 -0.21 -1.22
CA LEU A 47 0.99 0.83 -2.16
C LEU A 47 1.84 0.88 -3.43
N LEU A 48 3.18 0.85 -3.28
CA LEU A 48 4.11 0.80 -4.41
C LEU A 48 3.94 -0.50 -5.21
N GLY A 49 3.77 -1.63 -4.53
CA GLY A 49 3.54 -2.94 -5.13
C GLY A 49 2.25 -3.02 -5.94
N LEU A 50 1.20 -2.30 -5.51
CA LEU A 50 -0.09 -2.15 -6.21
C LEU A 50 -0.03 -1.21 -7.42
N GLY A 51 1.10 -0.52 -7.64
CA GLY A 51 1.29 0.34 -8.81
C GLY A 51 1.19 1.84 -8.53
N VAL A 52 0.98 2.26 -7.28
CA VAL A 52 1.03 3.69 -6.91
C VAL A 52 2.46 4.21 -7.05
N ARG A 53 2.61 5.42 -7.58
CA ARG A 53 3.93 6.05 -7.81
C ARG A 53 4.11 7.39 -7.10
N GLU A 54 3.01 8.04 -6.72
CA GLU A 54 3.05 9.29 -5.98
C GLU A 54 2.36 9.13 -4.62
N LEU A 55 3.04 9.56 -3.55
CA LEU A 55 2.53 9.57 -2.19
C LEU A 55 2.58 11.01 -1.65
N SER A 56 1.47 11.49 -1.12
CA SER A 56 1.37 12.81 -0.50
C SER A 56 1.10 12.68 0.99
N MET A 57 1.93 13.35 1.81
CA MET A 57 1.91 13.19 3.27
C MET A 57 2.43 14.44 3.98
N ALA A 58 2.18 14.51 5.28
CA ALA A 58 2.72 15.56 6.13
C ALA A 58 4.25 15.46 6.26
N TRP A 59 4.91 16.61 6.45
CA TRP A 59 6.37 16.73 6.53
C TRP A 59 7.04 15.75 7.52
N PRO A 60 6.50 15.49 8.72
CA PRO A 60 7.10 14.56 9.67
C PRO A 60 7.17 13.10 9.19
N ALA A 61 6.30 12.69 8.26
CA ALA A 61 6.27 11.33 7.71
C ALA A 61 7.31 11.11 6.60
N LEU A 62 7.70 12.18 5.89
CA LEU A 62 8.58 12.10 4.72
C LEU A 62 9.88 11.33 4.97
N PRO A 63 10.65 11.55 6.06
CA PRO A 63 11.92 10.84 6.25
C PRO A 63 11.74 9.33 6.38
N ARG A 64 10.71 8.90 7.13
CA ARG A 64 10.45 7.48 7.41
C ARG A 64 9.96 6.76 6.16
N VAL A 65 9.03 7.35 5.41
CA VAL A 65 8.55 6.77 4.15
C VAL A 65 9.66 6.77 3.11
N LYS A 66 10.45 7.84 3.00
CA LYS A 66 11.60 7.90 2.07
C LYS A 66 12.64 6.83 2.39
N GLN A 67 12.97 6.62 3.68
CA GLN A 67 13.87 5.55 4.10
C GLN A 67 13.32 4.18 3.67
N ARG A 68 12.02 3.93 3.91
CA ARG A 68 11.36 2.68 3.50
C ARG A 68 11.41 2.49 2.00
N ILE A 69 11.07 3.50 1.19
CA ILE A 69 11.16 3.42 -0.27
C ILE A 69 12.58 3.05 -0.73
N ARG A 70 13.61 3.64 -0.11
CA ARG A 70 15.02 3.40 -0.48
C ARG A 70 15.52 2.00 -0.10
N SER A 71 14.89 1.32 0.85
CA SER A 71 15.27 -0.03 1.26
C SER A 71 14.50 -1.12 0.54
N LEU A 72 13.51 -0.77 -0.31
CA LEU A 72 12.63 -1.74 -0.96
C LEU A 72 13.16 -2.19 -2.32
N ASP A 73 13.08 -3.50 -2.56
CA ASP A 73 13.03 -4.06 -3.90
C ASP A 73 11.58 -3.98 -4.42
N LEU A 74 11.36 -3.14 -5.43
CA LEU A 74 10.04 -2.95 -6.03
C LEU A 74 9.49 -4.23 -6.68
N MET A 75 10.34 -5.07 -7.30
CA MET A 75 9.88 -6.32 -7.90
C MET A 75 9.43 -7.30 -6.83
N ALA A 76 10.16 -7.41 -5.71
CA ALA A 76 9.75 -8.20 -4.56
C ALA A 76 8.45 -7.67 -3.94
N ALA A 77 8.32 -6.35 -3.80
CA ALA A 77 7.12 -5.70 -3.30
C ALA A 77 5.89 -5.98 -4.17
N THR A 78 6.02 -5.88 -5.51
CA THR A 78 4.93 -6.21 -6.43
C THR A 78 4.52 -7.68 -6.35
N ARG A 79 5.46 -8.62 -6.23
CA ARG A 79 5.13 -10.05 -6.06
C ARG A 79 4.35 -10.30 -4.77
N ARG A 80 4.78 -9.72 -3.66
CA ARG A 80 4.12 -9.87 -2.36
C ARG A 80 2.76 -9.18 -2.31
N ALA A 81 2.63 -8.00 -2.91
CA ALA A 81 1.35 -7.31 -3.03
C ALA A 81 0.31 -8.18 -3.74
N ARG A 82 0.68 -8.91 -4.81
CA ARG A 82 -0.22 -9.88 -5.45
C ARG A 82 -0.68 -10.98 -4.50
N MET A 83 0.23 -11.58 -3.74
CA MET A 83 -0.13 -12.62 -2.74
C MET A 83 -1.09 -12.09 -1.67
N ILE A 84 -0.92 -10.83 -1.25
CA ILE A 84 -1.83 -10.15 -0.32
C ILE A 84 -3.21 -9.97 -0.97
N MET A 85 -3.26 -9.56 -2.24
CA MET A 85 -4.51 -9.32 -2.97
C MET A 85 -5.33 -10.59 -3.26
N ASP A 86 -4.69 -11.76 -3.24
CA ASP A 86 -5.37 -13.06 -3.35
C ASP A 86 -6.15 -13.42 -2.06
N GLN A 87 -5.93 -12.70 -0.96
CA GLN A 87 -6.63 -12.94 0.30
C GLN A 87 -7.97 -12.20 0.36
N SER A 88 -8.97 -12.84 0.99
CA SER A 88 -10.28 -12.25 1.27
C SER A 88 -10.47 -11.86 2.74
N ASP A 89 -9.60 -12.33 3.64
CA ASP A 89 -9.65 -12.02 5.07
C ASP A 89 -8.70 -10.86 5.43
N SER A 90 -9.24 -9.89 6.19
CA SER A 90 -8.48 -8.70 6.58
C SER A 90 -7.38 -9.01 7.60
N GLY A 91 -7.61 -10.00 8.48
CA GLY A 91 -6.60 -10.43 9.46
C GLY A 91 -5.41 -11.08 8.78
N ARG A 92 -5.66 -11.92 7.78
CA ARG A 92 -4.63 -12.57 6.96
C ARG A 92 -3.84 -11.55 6.14
N ILE A 93 -4.51 -10.55 5.56
CA ILE A 93 -3.87 -9.43 4.88
C ILE A 93 -2.93 -8.68 5.83
N ALA A 94 -3.39 -8.36 7.05
CA ALA A 94 -2.57 -7.67 8.04
C ALA A 94 -1.33 -8.50 8.43
N ALA A 95 -1.50 -9.79 8.69
CA ALA A 95 -0.39 -10.69 9.02
C ALA A 95 0.65 -10.76 7.89
N LEU A 96 0.22 -10.93 6.63
CA LEU A 96 1.12 -10.97 5.47
C LEU A 96 1.84 -9.64 5.24
N LEU A 97 1.16 -8.52 5.52
CA LEU A 97 1.77 -7.19 5.45
C LEU A 97 2.84 -7.01 6.53
N ASP A 98 2.58 -7.49 7.74
CA ASP A 98 3.54 -7.39 8.85
C ASP A 98 4.75 -8.30 8.61
N ASP A 99 4.54 -9.54 8.14
CA ASP A 99 5.61 -10.44 7.68
C ASP A 99 6.44 -9.84 6.55
N PHE A 100 5.81 -9.02 5.70
CA PHE A 100 6.53 -8.29 4.68
C PHE A 100 7.41 -7.18 5.25
N ASN A 101 6.99 -6.57 6.35
CA ASN A 101 7.75 -5.51 6.99
C ASN A 101 8.88 -6.02 7.90
N THR A 102 8.80 -7.26 8.41
CA THR A 102 9.86 -7.85 9.24
C THR A 102 11.04 -8.42 8.43
N LEU A 103 10.82 -8.75 7.15
CA LEU A 103 11.83 -9.34 6.27
C LEU A 103 12.66 -8.31 5.47
N ALA A 104 12.44 -7.01 5.68
CA ALA A 104 13.02 -5.93 4.89
C ALA A 104 13.57 -4.79 5.75
#